data_AF-A0A7R9F8W6-F1
#
_entry.id   AF-A0A7R9F8W6-F1
#
_cell.length_a   1.000
_cell.length_b   1.000
_cell.length_c   1.000
_cell.angle_alpha   90.00
_cell.angle_beta   90.00
_cell.angle_gamma   90.00
#
_symmetry.space_group_name_H-M   'P 1'
#
loop_
_entity.id
_entity.type
_entity.pdbx_description
1 polymer ?
#
loop_
_entity_poly.entity_id
_entity_poly.type
_entity_poly.pdbx_seq_one_letter_code
_entity_poly.pdbx_strand_id
1 'polypeptide(L)'
;MIDTICFRAFQKRKMVGDATSTQVLRDLEISLRTNHIEWVREFLDDRNQGLDHLVEYLSFRLIMMRHEQRLTESRSSSEERLAGGAGPASSPTHNGYLRPALEMIDSPGVKRRSKHVAKLNMGEAKDDIHVCIMCLRAIMNNKVTHQSTPITWYGFNMVIQHREAINCIALSLMHKSLRTKALVLELLAAICLVKGGHEIILCAFDNFKEVCHEKRRFHTLMEYFINYELFHIEFMVACMQFVNIVVHSVEDMNFRVHLQYEFTKLGLDDYLEKLRLTESEELQIQISAYLDNVFDVAALMEDSETKTAALEKVAELDDELGHAHDRLAELERESLYKLAELETELTTLRSERDELQENRRQVDEEVNTLRRAVMQQQQESQNRQSMLESKIMELETLTRTLPRGATGWDQGTTRGTLADWGVSGDY
;
A
#
# COMPACT_ATOMS: atom_id res chain seq x y z
N MET A 1 -24.66 8.22 -49.37
CA MET A 1 -23.22 7.95 -49.57
C MET A 1 -22.71 6.78 -48.73
N ILE A 2 -23.30 6.47 -47.57
CA ILE A 2 -23.20 5.11 -46.97
C ILE A 2 -23.76 4.02 -47.91
N ASP A 3 -24.79 4.37 -48.69
CA ASP A 3 -25.35 3.48 -49.71
C ASP A 3 -24.32 2.90 -50.67
N THR A 4 -23.25 3.64 -51.01
CA THR A 4 -22.30 3.25 -52.06
C THR A 4 -21.29 2.20 -51.59
N ILE A 5 -20.96 2.19 -50.29
CA ILE A 5 -20.03 1.23 -49.66
C ILE A 5 -20.79 -0.01 -49.19
N CYS A 6 -22.00 0.15 -48.63
CA CYS A 6 -22.93 -0.97 -48.46
C CYS A 6 -23.28 -1.64 -49.80
N PHE A 7 -23.38 -0.87 -50.91
CA PHE A 7 -23.73 -1.39 -52.25
C PHE A 7 -22.76 -2.46 -52.77
N ARG A 8 -21.45 -2.27 -52.54
CA ARG A 8 -20.42 -3.16 -53.11
C ARG A 8 -20.32 -4.47 -52.33
N ALA A 9 -20.47 -4.42 -51.00
CA ALA A 9 -20.52 -5.62 -50.16
C ALA A 9 -21.81 -6.44 -50.36
N PHE A 10 -22.95 -5.79 -50.67
CA PHE A 10 -24.25 -6.45 -50.85
C PHE A 10 -24.52 -7.02 -52.24
N GLN A 11 -23.59 -6.94 -53.20
CA GLN A 11 -23.80 -7.34 -54.60
C GLN A 11 -24.13 -8.84 -54.82
N LYS A 12 -24.31 -9.65 -53.77
CA LYS A 12 -24.87 -11.01 -53.87
C LYS A 12 -26.28 -11.20 -53.30
N ARG A 13 -26.96 -10.18 -52.75
CA ARG A 13 -28.39 -10.27 -52.42
C ARG A 13 -29.16 -9.04 -52.86
N LYS A 14 -30.00 -9.27 -53.88
CA LYS A 14 -31.07 -8.41 -54.38
C LYS A 14 -31.90 -7.84 -53.21
N MET A 15 -32.25 -6.55 -53.28
CA MET A 15 -33.21 -5.76 -52.47
C MET A 15 -32.62 -4.75 -51.47
N VAL A 16 -32.30 -3.53 -51.93
CA VAL A 16 -32.17 -2.31 -51.11
C VAL A 16 -32.94 -1.18 -51.81
N GLY A 17 -34.26 -1.33 -51.92
CA GLY A 17 -35.16 -0.31 -52.46
C GLY A 17 -36.00 0.39 -51.38
N ASP A 18 -36.37 -0.35 -50.34
CA ASP A 18 -37.35 0.09 -49.31
C ASP A 18 -36.81 0.03 -47.87
N ALA A 19 -35.53 -0.29 -47.68
CA ALA A 19 -34.95 -0.43 -46.33
C ALA A 19 -34.77 0.94 -45.66
N THR A 20 -35.09 1.03 -44.37
CA THR A 20 -34.82 2.23 -43.58
C THR A 20 -33.34 2.32 -43.21
N SER A 21 -32.85 3.52 -42.88
CA SER A 21 -31.46 3.68 -42.41
C SER A 21 -31.13 2.79 -41.22
N THR A 22 -32.08 2.60 -40.30
CA THR A 22 -31.92 1.72 -39.13
C THR A 22 -31.74 0.26 -39.54
N GLN A 23 -32.48 -0.21 -40.55
CA GLN A 23 -32.33 -1.59 -41.04
C GLN A 23 -30.96 -1.79 -41.69
N VAL A 24 -30.51 -0.84 -42.51
CA VAL A 24 -29.18 -0.88 -43.14
C VAL A 24 -28.07 -0.93 -42.08
N LEU A 25 -28.19 -0.13 -41.02
CA LEU A 25 -27.23 -0.13 -39.91
C LEU A 25 -27.25 -1.43 -39.12
N ARG A 26 -28.43 -2.05 -38.92
CA ARG A 26 -28.52 -3.36 -38.24
C ARG A 26 -27.88 -4.46 -39.07
N ASP A 27 -28.10 -4.47 -40.37
CA ASP A 27 -27.47 -5.44 -41.27
C ASP A 27 -25.94 -5.24 -41.32
N LEU A 28 -25.49 -3.97 -41.24
CA LEU A 28 -24.07 -3.62 -41.10
C LEU A 28 -23.48 -4.12 -39.76
N GLU A 29 -24.15 -3.90 -38.63
CA GLU A 29 -23.72 -4.39 -37.31
C GLU A 29 -23.53 -5.91 -37.33
N ILE A 30 -24.53 -6.62 -37.85
CA ILE A 30 -24.49 -8.09 -37.96
C ILE A 30 -23.30 -8.49 -38.82
N SER A 31 -23.12 -7.84 -39.97
CA SER A 31 -21.99 -8.12 -40.87
C SER A 31 -20.64 -7.89 -40.20
N LEU A 32 -20.45 -6.78 -39.46
CA LEU A 32 -19.22 -6.46 -38.75
C LEU A 32 -18.89 -7.47 -37.63
N ARG A 33 -19.90 -8.08 -37.03
CA ARG A 33 -19.77 -9.03 -35.92
C ARG A 33 -19.66 -10.49 -36.37
N THR A 34 -20.35 -10.89 -37.44
CA THR A 34 -20.48 -12.30 -37.81
C THR A 34 -19.72 -12.71 -39.07
N ASN A 35 -19.34 -11.75 -39.92
CA ASN A 35 -18.55 -12.08 -41.11
C ASN A 35 -17.07 -12.37 -40.74
N HIS A 36 -16.35 -12.94 -41.70
CA HIS A 36 -14.93 -13.18 -41.60
C HIS A 36 -14.13 -11.87 -41.50
N ILE A 37 -12.99 -11.90 -40.83
CA ILE A 37 -12.17 -10.71 -40.53
C ILE A 37 -11.73 -9.92 -41.77
N GLU A 38 -11.49 -10.58 -42.92
CA GLU A 38 -11.11 -9.87 -44.15
C GLU A 38 -12.23 -8.94 -44.64
N TRP A 39 -13.50 -9.28 -44.41
CA TRP A 39 -14.61 -8.39 -44.72
C TRP A 39 -14.55 -7.10 -43.91
N VAL A 40 -14.20 -7.21 -42.62
CA VAL A 40 -14.03 -6.05 -41.73
C VAL A 40 -12.82 -5.23 -42.17
N ARG A 41 -11.73 -5.86 -42.62
CA ARG A 41 -10.57 -5.14 -43.18
C ARG A 41 -10.92 -4.40 -44.45
N GLU A 42 -11.64 -5.04 -45.37
CA GLU A 42 -12.11 -4.40 -46.59
C GLU A 42 -12.99 -3.20 -46.24
N PHE A 43 -13.90 -3.33 -45.28
CA PHE A 43 -14.72 -2.20 -44.82
C PHE A 43 -13.87 -1.03 -44.25
N LEU A 44 -12.78 -1.34 -43.53
CA LEU A 44 -11.91 -0.35 -42.88
C LEU A 44 -10.75 0.15 -43.75
N ASP A 45 -10.59 -0.35 -44.97
CA ASP A 45 -9.46 0.03 -45.82
C ASP A 45 -9.59 1.48 -46.36
N ASP A 46 -8.49 2.00 -46.91
CA ASP A 46 -8.44 3.36 -47.47
C ASP A 46 -9.36 3.55 -48.69
N ARG A 47 -9.85 2.45 -49.29
CA ARG A 47 -10.73 2.50 -50.48
C ARG A 47 -12.18 2.70 -50.09
N ASN A 48 -12.60 2.02 -49.03
CA ASN A 48 -13.97 2.04 -48.55
C ASN A 48 -14.16 3.07 -47.44
N GLN A 49 -13.14 3.38 -46.64
CA GLN A 49 -13.18 4.36 -45.55
C GLN A 49 -14.44 4.19 -44.67
N GLY A 50 -14.82 2.94 -44.39
CA GLY A 50 -16.11 2.62 -43.77
C GLY A 50 -16.24 3.21 -42.37
N LEU A 51 -15.14 3.30 -41.62
CA LEU A 51 -15.10 3.95 -40.31
C LEU A 51 -15.44 5.44 -40.41
N ASP A 52 -14.82 6.17 -41.33
CA ASP A 52 -15.03 7.61 -41.50
C ASP A 52 -16.51 7.92 -41.81
N HIS A 53 -17.11 7.16 -42.72
CA HIS A 53 -18.52 7.30 -43.09
C HIS A 53 -19.46 6.97 -41.93
N LEU A 54 -19.14 5.93 -41.14
CA LEU A 54 -19.92 5.56 -39.96
C LEU A 54 -19.87 6.67 -38.90
N VAL A 55 -18.67 7.24 -38.65
CA VAL A 55 -18.46 8.31 -37.68
C VAL A 55 -19.13 9.61 -38.13
N GLU A 56 -19.01 9.98 -39.40
CA GLU A 56 -19.69 11.16 -39.97
C GLU A 56 -21.21 11.04 -39.80
N TYR A 57 -21.77 9.85 -40.05
CA TYR A 57 -23.19 9.60 -39.88
C TYR A 57 -23.64 9.64 -38.41
N LEU A 58 -22.86 9.04 -37.51
CA LEU A 58 -23.11 9.13 -36.07
C LEU A 58 -23.08 10.58 -35.60
N SER A 59 -22.06 11.35 -36.00
CA SER A 59 -21.95 12.78 -35.71
C SER A 59 -23.18 13.56 -36.21
N PHE A 60 -23.60 13.32 -37.45
CA PHE A 60 -24.80 13.91 -38.02
C PHE A 60 -26.05 13.60 -37.20
N ARG A 61 -26.23 12.34 -36.76
CA ARG A 61 -27.36 11.92 -35.93
C ARG A 61 -27.33 12.53 -34.53
N LEU A 62 -26.16 12.64 -33.91
CA LEU A 62 -25.99 13.28 -32.60
C LEU A 62 -26.34 14.77 -32.65
N ILE A 63 -25.93 15.48 -33.71
CA ILE A 63 -26.30 16.89 -33.92
C ILE A 63 -27.82 17.04 -34.04
N MET A 64 -28.49 16.12 -34.75
CA MET A 64 -29.95 16.12 -34.89
C MET A 64 -30.66 15.86 -33.57
N MET A 65 -30.25 14.82 -32.84
CA MET A 65 -30.79 14.49 -31.53
C MET A 65 -30.67 15.68 -30.56
N ARG A 66 -29.52 16.36 -30.51
CA ARG A 66 -29.33 17.53 -29.65
C ARG A 66 -30.20 18.71 -30.06
N HIS A 67 -30.36 18.94 -31.36
CA HIS A 67 -31.24 20.00 -31.83
C HIS A 67 -32.69 19.73 -31.42
N GLU A 68 -33.16 18.50 -31.55
CA GLU A 68 -34.49 18.08 -31.09
C GLU A 68 -34.66 18.21 -29.57
N GLN A 69 -33.63 17.86 -28.78
CA GLN A 69 -33.63 18.06 -27.32
C GLN A 69 -33.79 19.54 -26.95
N ARG A 70 -32.99 20.44 -27.54
CA ARG A 70 -33.09 21.89 -27.29
C ARG A 70 -34.44 22.48 -27.68
N LEU A 71 -35.04 22.01 -28.78
CA LEU A 71 -36.39 22.43 -29.17
C LEU A 71 -37.44 21.98 -28.16
N THR A 72 -37.29 20.77 -27.60
CA THR A 72 -38.20 20.24 -26.59
C THR A 72 -38.08 21.00 -25.26
N GLU A 73 -36.85 21.26 -24.81
CA GLU A 73 -36.56 22.07 -23.62
C GLU A 73 -37.10 23.50 -23.75
N SER A 74 -36.91 24.12 -24.92
CA SER A 74 -37.45 25.46 -25.19
C SER A 74 -38.98 25.48 -25.17
N ARG A 75 -39.65 24.43 -25.67
CA ARG A 75 -41.12 24.31 -25.65
C ARG A 75 -41.65 24.15 -24.22
N SER A 76 -41.03 23.25 -23.45
CA SER A 76 -41.39 23.02 -22.04
C SER A 76 -41.21 24.28 -21.20
N SER A 77 -40.10 25.02 -21.37
CA SER A 77 -39.87 26.29 -20.66
C SER A 77 -40.89 27.38 -21.02
N SER A 78 -41.37 27.41 -22.27
CA SER A 78 -42.43 28.34 -22.69
C SER A 78 -43.82 27.96 -22.16
N GLU A 79 -44.14 26.66 -22.05
CA GLU A 79 -45.40 26.20 -21.47
C GLU A 79 -45.48 26.48 -19.96
N GLU A 80 -44.36 26.31 -19.24
CA GLU A 80 -44.26 26.63 -17.81
C GLU A 80 -44.46 28.12 -17.52
N ARG A 81 -43.96 29.01 -18.41
CA ARG A 81 -44.20 30.46 -18.34
C ARG A 81 -45.64 30.87 -18.62
N LEU A 82 -46.36 30.12 -19.45
CA LEU A 82 -47.77 30.38 -19.75
C LEU A 82 -48.69 29.84 -18.65
N ALA A 83 -48.29 28.78 -17.96
CA ALA A 83 -49.05 28.19 -16.85
C ALA A 83 -48.92 28.97 -15.52
N GLY A 84 -47.86 29.76 -15.34
CA GLY A 84 -47.61 30.54 -14.11
C GLY A 84 -48.24 31.93 -14.03
N GLY A 85 -49.05 32.35 -15.01
CA GLY A 85 -49.52 33.73 -15.15
C GLY A 85 -51.04 33.93 -14.98
N ALA A 86 -51.57 33.76 -13.76
CA ALA A 86 -52.92 34.20 -13.40
C ALA A 86 -52.92 34.90 -12.03
N GLY A 87 -52.58 36.19 -12.03
CA GLY A 87 -52.76 37.11 -10.90
C GLY A 87 -52.97 38.54 -11.42
N PRO A 88 -53.95 39.31 -10.91
CA PRO A 88 -54.33 40.58 -11.52
C PRO A 88 -53.52 41.73 -10.93
N ALA A 89 -52.86 42.52 -11.78
CA ALA A 89 -52.45 43.87 -11.39
C ALA A 89 -52.33 44.80 -12.60
N SER A 90 -52.86 45.99 -12.39
CA SER A 90 -53.07 47.14 -13.26
C SER A 90 -51.82 47.80 -13.84
N SER A 91 -51.96 48.27 -15.09
CA SER A 91 -51.20 49.29 -15.85
C SER A 91 -50.81 50.56 -15.04
N PRO A 92 -49.86 51.45 -15.47
CA PRO A 92 -49.64 51.83 -16.88
C PRO A 92 -48.22 52.22 -17.38
N THR A 93 -48.08 52.06 -18.71
CA THR A 93 -47.32 52.86 -19.70
C THR A 93 -45.89 53.34 -19.39
N HIS A 94 -44.90 52.68 -20.00
CA HIS A 94 -43.77 53.39 -20.61
C HIS A 94 -43.43 52.75 -21.97
N ASN A 95 -43.42 53.60 -23.00
CA ASN A 95 -43.15 53.28 -24.39
C ASN A 95 -41.65 52.95 -24.54
N GLY A 96 -41.32 51.76 -25.02
CA GLY A 96 -39.95 51.32 -25.27
C GLY A 96 -40.01 50.11 -26.18
N TYR A 97 -39.71 50.31 -27.46
CA TYR A 97 -39.73 49.31 -28.52
C TYR A 97 -38.86 48.10 -28.18
N LEU A 98 -39.46 47.05 -27.61
CA LEU A 98 -38.90 45.70 -27.59
C LEU A 98 -39.54 44.92 -28.75
N ARG A 99 -38.78 44.86 -29.82
CA ARG A 99 -38.96 43.97 -30.98
C ARG A 99 -39.10 42.53 -30.45
N PRO A 100 -40.14 41.75 -30.82
CA PRO A 100 -40.14 40.32 -30.56
C PRO A 100 -38.97 39.68 -31.31
N ALA A 101 -38.11 38.95 -30.60
CA ALA A 101 -37.03 38.14 -31.15
C ALA A 101 -37.61 36.90 -31.88
N LEU A 102 -38.41 37.13 -32.91
CA LEU A 102 -38.98 36.10 -33.80
C LEU A 102 -38.08 35.83 -35.02
N GLU A 103 -36.79 36.18 -34.95
CA GLU A 103 -35.79 35.92 -35.99
C GLU A 103 -34.71 34.96 -35.47
N MET A 104 -35.09 33.76 -35.02
CA MET A 104 -34.12 32.66 -34.87
C MET A 104 -34.69 31.24 -35.04
N ILE A 105 -35.98 31.10 -35.40
CA ILE A 105 -36.63 29.78 -35.57
C ILE A 105 -36.58 29.28 -37.02
N ASP A 106 -36.06 30.07 -37.96
CA ASP A 106 -36.08 29.72 -39.38
C ASP A 106 -34.71 29.76 -40.04
N SER A 107 -33.76 28.98 -39.51
CA SER A 107 -32.50 28.72 -40.23
C SER A 107 -32.79 27.86 -41.48
N PRO A 108 -32.45 28.32 -42.69
CA PRO A 108 -32.70 27.59 -43.95
C PRO A 108 -32.12 26.16 -43.98
N GLY A 109 -31.09 25.91 -43.16
CA GLY A 109 -30.45 24.60 -43.02
C GLY A 109 -31.34 23.54 -42.38
N VAL A 110 -32.20 23.89 -41.42
CA VAL A 110 -33.01 22.92 -40.66
C VAL A 110 -34.20 22.43 -41.49
N LYS A 111 -34.90 23.35 -42.18
CA LYS A 111 -35.98 22.99 -43.13
C LYS A 111 -35.48 22.17 -44.32
N ARG A 112 -34.28 22.45 -44.83
CA ARG A 112 -33.64 21.63 -45.88
C ARG A 112 -33.31 20.22 -45.37
N ARG A 113 -32.81 20.10 -44.13
CA ARG A 113 -32.44 18.82 -43.51
C ARG A 113 -33.65 17.95 -43.18
N SER A 114 -34.74 18.54 -42.69
CA SER A 114 -36.02 17.83 -42.46
C SER A 114 -36.66 17.28 -43.76
N LYS A 115 -36.63 18.05 -44.86
CA LYS A 115 -37.07 17.56 -46.18
C LYS A 115 -36.16 16.46 -46.75
N HIS A 116 -34.88 16.45 -46.39
CA HIS A 116 -33.91 15.42 -46.79
C HIS A 116 -34.12 14.11 -46.02
N VAL A 117 -34.52 14.18 -44.74
CA VAL A 117 -34.84 13.02 -43.88
C VAL A 117 -36.03 12.23 -44.43
N ALA A 118 -37.10 12.91 -44.86
CA ALA A 118 -38.28 12.27 -45.46
C ALA A 118 -38.01 11.67 -46.86
N LYS A 119 -36.97 12.12 -47.56
CA LYS A 119 -36.62 11.65 -48.92
C LYS A 119 -35.70 10.42 -48.92
N LEU A 120 -35.15 10.03 -47.77
CA LEU A 120 -34.14 8.97 -47.62
C LEU A 120 -34.59 7.80 -46.73
N ASN A 121 -35.90 7.63 -46.46
CA ASN A 121 -36.42 6.58 -45.56
C ASN A 121 -35.61 6.46 -44.25
N MET A 122 -35.25 7.60 -43.66
CA MET A 122 -34.47 7.63 -42.43
C MET A 122 -35.30 7.08 -41.26
N GLY A 123 -34.75 6.14 -40.51
CA GLY A 123 -35.35 5.63 -39.28
C GLY A 123 -35.18 6.59 -38.10
N GLU A 124 -35.56 6.12 -36.90
CA GLU A 124 -35.47 6.94 -35.69
C GLU A 124 -34.01 7.24 -35.33
N ALA A 125 -33.70 8.52 -35.07
CA ALA A 125 -32.34 8.94 -34.77
C ALA A 125 -31.74 8.23 -33.54
N LYS A 126 -32.59 7.92 -32.55
CA LYS A 126 -32.20 7.20 -31.33
C LYS A 126 -31.70 5.78 -31.62
N ASP A 127 -32.48 5.04 -32.41
CA ASP A 127 -32.15 3.68 -32.81
C ASP A 127 -30.89 3.67 -33.67
N ASP A 128 -30.80 4.59 -34.63
CA ASP A 128 -29.61 4.74 -35.47
C ASP A 128 -28.34 4.99 -34.65
N ILE A 129 -28.39 5.89 -33.66
CA ILE A 129 -27.26 6.16 -32.75
C ILE A 129 -26.87 4.88 -32.00
N HIS A 130 -27.83 4.18 -31.41
CA HIS A 130 -27.55 2.96 -30.66
C HIS A 130 -26.88 1.90 -31.54
N VAL A 131 -27.39 1.67 -32.75
CA VAL A 131 -26.83 0.69 -33.69
C VAL A 131 -25.44 1.13 -34.18
N CYS A 132 -25.19 2.42 -34.41
CA CYS A 132 -23.84 2.92 -34.73
C CYS A 132 -22.83 2.61 -33.61
N ILE A 133 -23.23 2.76 -32.34
CA ILE A 133 -22.38 2.37 -31.20
C ILE A 133 -22.15 0.86 -31.17
N MET A 134 -23.14 0.03 -31.53
CA MET A 134 -22.94 -1.42 -31.67
C MET A 134 -21.98 -1.77 -32.82
N CYS A 135 -22.03 -1.06 -33.96
CA CYS A 135 -21.07 -1.21 -35.03
C CYS A 135 -19.63 -0.88 -34.57
N LEU A 136 -19.45 0.23 -33.86
CA LEU A 136 -18.15 0.60 -33.28
C LEU A 136 -17.66 -0.45 -32.27
N ARG A 137 -18.56 -0.98 -31.43
CA ARG A 137 -18.25 -2.10 -30.55
C ARG A 137 -17.79 -3.33 -31.33
N ALA A 138 -18.46 -3.70 -32.41
CA ALA A 138 -18.07 -4.84 -33.24
C ALA A 138 -16.67 -4.61 -33.85
N ILE A 139 -16.40 -3.42 -34.39
CA ILE A 139 -15.08 -3.04 -34.92
C ILE A 139 -13.99 -3.17 -33.83
N MET A 140 -14.26 -2.72 -32.61
CA MET A 140 -13.32 -2.78 -31.48
C MET A 140 -13.17 -4.18 -30.86
N ASN A 141 -14.20 -5.03 -30.93
CA ASN A 141 -14.26 -6.32 -30.23
C ASN A 141 -13.90 -7.53 -31.12
N ASN A 142 -13.53 -7.33 -32.38
CA ASN A 142 -13.11 -8.42 -33.27
C ASN A 142 -11.75 -9.01 -32.83
N LYS A 143 -11.76 -9.86 -31.78
CA LYS A 143 -10.62 -10.63 -31.29
C LYS A 143 -10.59 -12.02 -31.94
N VAL A 144 -9.57 -12.29 -32.75
CA VAL A 144 -9.11 -13.66 -33.04
C VAL A 144 -7.65 -13.78 -32.64
N THR A 145 -7.39 -14.69 -31.70
CA THR A 145 -6.07 -15.06 -31.22
C THR A 145 -5.46 -16.04 -32.20
N HIS A 146 -4.46 -15.64 -33.00
CA HIS A 146 -3.38 -16.55 -33.38
C HIS A 146 -2.09 -15.77 -33.63
N GLN A 147 -0.99 -16.45 -33.28
CA GLN A 147 0.39 -15.99 -33.13
C GLN A 147 0.87 -14.97 -34.18
N SER A 148 1.69 -14.04 -33.68
CA SER A 148 2.56 -13.13 -34.44
C SER A 148 1.84 -11.91 -35.04
N THR A 149 1.56 -10.93 -34.17
CA THR A 149 0.96 -9.59 -34.46
C THR A 149 -0.51 -9.65 -34.88
N PRO A 150 -1.45 -9.57 -33.92
CA PRO A 150 -2.86 -9.71 -34.23
C PRO A 150 -3.42 -8.44 -34.89
N ILE A 151 -4.00 -8.60 -36.08
CA ILE A 151 -4.78 -7.57 -36.79
C ILE A 151 -6.03 -7.12 -35.98
N THR A 152 -6.31 -7.74 -34.84
CA THR A 152 -7.35 -7.33 -33.88
C THR A 152 -7.07 -5.95 -33.27
N TRP A 153 -5.80 -5.55 -33.21
CA TRP A 153 -5.37 -4.20 -32.84
C TRP A 153 -5.62 -3.19 -33.96
N TYR A 154 -5.84 -3.61 -35.22
CA TYR A 154 -6.02 -2.70 -36.36
C TYR A 154 -7.33 -1.91 -36.27
N GLY A 155 -8.48 -2.58 -36.15
CA GLY A 155 -9.78 -1.90 -36.04
C GLY A 155 -9.89 -1.06 -34.77
N PHE A 156 -9.42 -1.61 -33.64
CA PHE A 156 -9.35 -0.89 -32.37
C PHE A 156 -8.43 0.35 -32.46
N ASN A 157 -7.25 0.22 -33.08
CA ASN A 157 -6.34 1.35 -33.29
C ASN A 157 -6.91 2.41 -34.21
N MET A 158 -7.58 2.02 -35.30
CA MET A 158 -8.20 2.99 -36.19
C MET A 158 -9.22 3.83 -35.44
N VAL A 159 -10.03 3.22 -34.56
CA VAL A 159 -10.95 3.97 -33.68
C VAL A 159 -10.19 4.87 -32.70
N ILE A 160 -9.12 4.38 -32.06
CA ILE A 160 -8.32 5.19 -31.12
C ILE A 160 -7.62 6.36 -31.79
N GLN A 161 -7.13 6.18 -33.01
CA GLN A 161 -6.47 7.22 -33.79
C GLN A 161 -7.48 8.22 -34.40
N HIS A 162 -8.74 7.82 -34.55
CA HIS A 162 -9.80 8.67 -35.08
C HIS A 162 -10.45 9.51 -33.96
N ARG A 163 -9.87 10.68 -33.67
CA ARG A 163 -10.33 11.61 -32.60
C ARG A 163 -11.84 11.83 -32.58
N GLU A 164 -12.44 12.11 -33.74
CA GLU A 164 -13.89 12.37 -33.83
C GLU A 164 -14.75 11.14 -33.49
N ALA A 165 -14.22 9.92 -33.64
CA ALA A 165 -14.96 8.70 -33.29
C ALA A 165 -15.17 8.64 -31.79
N ILE A 166 -14.11 8.91 -31.02
CA ILE A 166 -14.13 8.89 -29.55
C ILE A 166 -14.97 10.04 -29.01
N ASN A 167 -14.85 11.24 -29.59
CA ASN A 167 -15.75 12.36 -29.28
C ASN A 167 -17.22 11.97 -29.52
N CYS A 168 -17.55 11.34 -30.65
CA CYS A 168 -18.91 10.88 -30.94
C CYS A 168 -19.39 9.79 -29.97
N ILE A 169 -18.51 8.85 -29.58
CA ILE A 169 -18.83 7.85 -28.56
C ILE A 169 -19.17 8.56 -27.24
N ALA A 170 -18.33 9.48 -26.76
CA ALA A 170 -18.57 10.24 -25.53
C ALA A 170 -19.89 11.05 -25.61
N LEU A 171 -20.11 11.78 -26.71
CA LEU A 171 -21.35 12.55 -26.93
C LEU A 171 -22.61 11.68 -26.96
N SER A 172 -22.48 10.39 -27.29
CA SER A 172 -23.59 9.44 -27.27
C SER A 172 -24.10 9.12 -25.86
N LEU A 173 -23.38 9.52 -24.79
CA LEU A 173 -23.90 9.52 -23.42
C LEU A 173 -25.19 10.34 -23.26
N MET A 174 -25.42 11.34 -24.11
CA MET A 174 -26.65 12.15 -24.11
C MET A 174 -27.90 11.39 -24.58
N HIS A 175 -27.73 10.15 -25.06
CA HIS A 175 -28.84 9.32 -25.52
C HIS A 175 -29.77 8.94 -24.36
N LYS A 176 -31.09 8.93 -24.57
CA LYS A 176 -32.06 8.69 -23.48
C LYS A 176 -32.00 7.25 -22.91
N SER A 177 -31.71 6.25 -23.73
CA SER A 177 -31.65 4.85 -23.28
C SER A 177 -30.44 4.58 -22.39
N LEU A 178 -30.69 4.07 -21.19
CA LEU A 178 -29.67 3.66 -20.22
C LEU A 178 -28.81 2.50 -20.75
N ARG A 179 -29.41 1.59 -21.53
CA ARG A 179 -28.67 0.52 -22.24
C ARG A 179 -27.62 1.09 -23.19
N THR A 180 -27.96 2.14 -23.94
CA THR A 180 -26.99 2.79 -24.84
C THR A 180 -25.89 3.49 -24.04
N LYS A 181 -26.24 4.16 -22.93
CA LYS A 181 -25.24 4.78 -22.05
C LYS A 181 -24.28 3.76 -21.45
N ALA A 182 -24.80 2.62 -20.97
CA ALA A 182 -23.98 1.53 -20.44
C ALA A 182 -22.96 1.03 -21.48
N LEU A 183 -23.44 0.77 -22.70
CA LEU A 183 -22.56 0.35 -23.80
C LEU A 183 -21.50 1.41 -24.16
N VAL A 184 -21.86 2.69 -24.15
CA VAL A 184 -20.90 3.78 -24.37
C VAL A 184 -19.82 3.78 -23.29
N LEU A 185 -20.20 3.63 -22.02
CA LEU A 185 -19.27 3.57 -20.90
C LEU A 185 -18.35 2.35 -20.96
N GLU A 186 -18.86 1.18 -21.35
CA GLU A 186 -18.04 -0.02 -21.60
C GLU A 186 -16.94 0.26 -22.66
N LEU A 187 -17.29 0.92 -23.76
CA LEU A 187 -16.34 1.25 -24.82
C LEU A 187 -15.29 2.26 -24.36
N LEU A 188 -15.72 3.33 -23.68
CA LEU A 188 -14.81 4.36 -23.16
C LEU A 188 -13.88 3.78 -22.09
N ALA A 189 -14.38 2.91 -21.21
CA ALA A 189 -13.58 2.18 -20.23
C ALA A 189 -12.52 1.31 -20.90
N ALA A 190 -12.89 0.55 -21.94
CA ALA A 190 -11.95 -0.28 -22.68
C ALA A 190 -10.83 0.53 -23.36
N ILE A 191 -11.17 1.71 -23.92
CA ILE A 191 -10.17 2.64 -24.49
C ILE A 191 -9.31 3.24 -23.38
N CYS A 192 -9.89 3.61 -22.23
CA CYS A 192 -9.16 4.21 -21.11
C CYS A 192 -8.06 3.29 -20.55
N LEU A 193 -8.24 1.97 -20.62
CA LEU A 193 -7.27 0.98 -20.12
C LEU A 193 -6.01 0.81 -20.97
N VAL A 194 -6.03 1.23 -22.24
CA VAL A 194 -4.86 1.02 -23.11
C VAL A 194 -3.84 2.13 -22.93
N LYS A 195 -2.57 1.84 -23.24
CA LYS A 195 -1.47 2.80 -23.12
C LYS A 195 -1.76 4.06 -23.95
N GLY A 196 -1.77 5.22 -23.30
CA GLY A 196 -2.11 6.51 -23.92
C GLY A 196 -3.62 6.76 -24.12
N GLY A 197 -4.47 5.77 -23.84
CA GLY A 197 -5.93 5.89 -23.98
C GLY A 197 -6.55 6.82 -22.95
N HIS A 198 -5.99 6.89 -21.73
CA HIS A 198 -6.47 7.75 -20.66
C HIS A 198 -6.53 9.23 -21.05
N GLU A 199 -5.44 9.78 -21.61
CA GLU A 199 -5.38 11.17 -22.08
C GLU A 199 -6.42 11.45 -23.18
N ILE A 200 -6.63 10.48 -24.08
CA ILE A 200 -7.60 10.58 -25.17
C ILE A 200 -9.04 10.65 -24.62
N ILE A 201 -9.35 9.84 -23.60
CA ILE A 201 -10.65 9.87 -22.93
C ILE A 201 -10.87 11.19 -22.22
N LEU A 202 -9.88 11.70 -21.49
CA LEU A 202 -9.99 13.01 -20.85
C LEU A 202 -10.20 14.13 -21.88
N CYS A 203 -9.44 14.14 -22.97
CA CYS A 203 -9.65 15.09 -24.07
C CYS A 203 -11.06 15.01 -24.67
N ALA A 204 -11.62 13.79 -24.78
CA ALA A 204 -12.98 13.59 -25.27
C ALA A 204 -14.04 14.14 -24.29
N PHE A 205 -13.82 14.01 -22.98
CA PHE A 205 -14.70 14.61 -21.97
C PHE A 205 -14.51 16.13 -21.82
N ASP A 206 -13.34 16.67 -22.12
CA ASP A 206 -13.14 18.12 -22.25
C ASP A 206 -13.90 18.67 -23.47
N ASN A 207 -13.86 17.95 -24.60
CA ASN A 207 -14.71 18.27 -25.75
C ASN A 207 -16.20 18.15 -25.39
N PHE A 208 -16.60 17.08 -24.69
CA PHE A 208 -17.97 16.90 -24.21
C PHE A 208 -18.42 18.10 -23.36
N LYS A 209 -17.59 18.54 -22.42
CA LYS A 209 -17.85 19.71 -21.58
C LYS A 209 -18.09 20.96 -22.41
N GLU A 210 -17.24 21.27 -23.38
CA GLU A 210 -17.40 22.44 -24.25
C GLU A 210 -18.67 22.37 -25.09
N VAL A 211 -18.91 21.21 -25.68
CA VAL A 211 -19.96 20.96 -26.68
C VAL A 211 -21.35 20.83 -26.02
N CYS A 212 -21.43 20.31 -24.80
CA CYS A 212 -22.64 20.22 -23.97
C CYS A 212 -22.80 21.41 -23.00
N HIS A 213 -21.82 22.32 -22.94
CA HIS A 213 -21.78 23.48 -22.05
C HIS A 213 -21.84 23.11 -20.55
N GLU A 214 -21.12 22.05 -20.16
CA GLU A 214 -20.99 21.68 -18.75
C GLU A 214 -20.08 22.65 -17.99
N LYS A 215 -20.40 22.94 -16.72
CA LYS A 215 -19.54 23.75 -15.86
C LYS A 215 -18.21 23.05 -15.55
N ARG A 216 -18.26 21.75 -15.32
CA ARG A 216 -17.13 20.86 -15.04
C ARG A 216 -17.30 19.61 -15.88
N ARG A 217 -16.19 19.03 -16.34
CA ARG A 217 -16.22 17.74 -17.06
C ARG A 217 -16.88 16.67 -16.17
N PHE A 218 -17.53 15.70 -16.80
CA PHE A 218 -18.29 14.61 -16.15
C PHE A 218 -19.57 15.04 -15.41
N HIS A 219 -19.98 16.31 -15.46
CA HIS A 219 -21.15 16.77 -14.71
C HIS A 219 -22.43 16.04 -15.11
N THR A 220 -22.74 15.96 -16.40
CA THR A 220 -23.92 15.27 -16.93
C THR A 220 -23.84 13.76 -16.71
N LEU A 221 -22.64 13.16 -16.76
CA LEU A 221 -22.46 11.75 -16.40
C LEU A 221 -22.88 11.51 -14.94
N MET A 222 -22.39 12.36 -14.02
CA MET A 222 -22.74 12.28 -12.61
C MET A 222 -24.21 12.59 -12.34
N GLU A 223 -24.81 13.51 -13.09
CA GLU A 223 -26.25 13.77 -13.04
C GLU A 223 -27.06 12.53 -13.41
N TYR A 224 -26.68 11.81 -14.48
CA TYR A 224 -27.33 10.56 -14.85
C TYR A 224 -27.11 9.41 -13.85
N PHE A 225 -25.96 9.41 -13.18
CA PHE A 225 -25.65 8.39 -12.17
C PHE A 225 -26.39 8.64 -10.85
N ILE A 226 -26.47 9.90 -10.40
CA ILE A 226 -27.08 10.29 -9.12
C ILE A 226 -28.61 10.38 -9.22
N ASN A 227 -29.15 10.92 -10.31
CA ASN A 227 -30.59 11.13 -10.47
C ASN A 227 -31.30 9.82 -10.87
N TYR A 228 -31.70 9.09 -9.84
CA TYR A 228 -32.25 7.74 -9.81
C TYR A 228 -33.72 7.62 -10.26
N GLU A 229 -34.22 8.37 -11.25
CA GLU A 229 -35.65 8.20 -11.61
C GLU A 229 -35.97 6.76 -12.08
N LEU A 230 -34.94 5.98 -12.49
CA LEU A 230 -35.06 4.57 -12.89
C LEU A 230 -33.83 3.77 -12.43
N PHE A 231 -34.01 2.76 -11.57
CA PHE A 231 -32.94 1.82 -11.23
C PHE A 231 -32.58 0.97 -12.45
N HIS A 232 -31.35 1.10 -12.95
CA HIS A 232 -30.84 0.28 -14.05
C HIS A 232 -29.46 -0.22 -13.71
N ILE A 233 -29.40 -1.40 -13.08
CA ILE A 233 -28.17 -2.01 -12.55
C ILE A 233 -27.05 -2.04 -13.59
N GLU A 234 -27.30 -2.51 -14.81
CA GLU A 234 -26.25 -2.60 -15.85
C GLU A 234 -25.60 -1.24 -16.15
N PHE A 235 -26.38 -0.15 -16.12
CA PHE A 235 -25.84 1.19 -16.36
C PHE A 235 -25.05 1.68 -15.15
N MET A 236 -25.55 1.45 -13.94
CA MET A 236 -24.85 1.83 -12.72
C MET A 236 -23.53 1.10 -12.56
N VAL A 237 -23.50 -0.20 -12.84
CA VAL A 237 -22.27 -1.02 -12.85
C VAL A 237 -21.30 -0.47 -13.89
N ALA A 238 -21.74 -0.25 -15.14
CA ALA A 238 -20.88 0.31 -16.19
C ALA A 238 -20.36 1.72 -15.86
N CYS A 239 -21.19 2.56 -15.25
CA CYS A 239 -20.82 3.91 -14.83
C CYS A 239 -19.80 3.88 -13.71
N MET A 240 -20.05 3.08 -12.67
CA MET A 240 -19.13 2.95 -11.55
C MET A 240 -17.80 2.35 -11.99
N GLN A 241 -17.84 1.31 -12.84
CA GLN A 241 -16.65 0.72 -13.43
C GLN A 241 -15.84 1.74 -14.25
N PHE A 242 -16.50 2.56 -15.07
CA PHE A 242 -15.83 3.62 -15.82
C PHE A 242 -15.16 4.65 -14.89
N VAL A 243 -15.87 5.07 -13.82
CA VAL A 243 -15.32 5.99 -12.82
C VAL A 243 -14.11 5.39 -12.11
N ASN A 244 -14.18 4.13 -11.69
CA ASN A 244 -13.06 3.40 -11.08
C ASN A 244 -11.83 3.42 -11.97
N ILE A 245 -12.03 3.14 -13.25
CA ILE A 245 -10.96 3.11 -14.25
C ILE A 245 -10.38 4.50 -14.45
N VAL A 246 -11.20 5.50 -14.77
CA VAL A 246 -10.69 6.84 -15.13
C VAL A 246 -9.95 7.49 -13.96
N VAL A 247 -10.36 7.22 -12.71
CA VAL A 247 -9.71 7.77 -11.51
C VAL A 247 -8.48 6.96 -11.13
N HIS A 248 -8.56 5.64 -11.05
CA HIS A 248 -7.53 4.82 -10.41
C HIS A 248 -6.52 4.17 -11.37
N SER A 249 -6.74 4.21 -12.68
CA SER A 249 -5.81 3.61 -13.66
C SER A 249 -4.62 4.51 -14.02
N VAL A 250 -4.51 5.71 -13.45
CA VAL A 250 -3.42 6.65 -13.75
C VAL A 250 -2.14 6.33 -12.97
N GLU A 251 -0.99 6.58 -13.60
CA GLU A 251 0.32 6.31 -13.00
C GLU A 251 0.77 7.40 -12.01
N ASP A 252 0.44 8.67 -12.26
CA ASP A 252 0.76 9.78 -11.35
C ASP A 252 -0.24 9.84 -10.19
N MET A 253 0.25 9.62 -8.98
CA MET A 253 -0.56 9.64 -7.75
C MET A 253 -1.15 11.03 -7.45
N ASN A 254 -0.44 12.13 -7.78
CA ASN A 254 -1.00 13.47 -7.60
C ASN A 254 -2.17 13.70 -8.55
N PHE A 255 -2.02 13.24 -9.79
CA PHE A 255 -3.08 13.31 -10.78
C PHE A 255 -4.28 12.41 -10.41
N ARG A 256 -4.03 11.24 -9.83
CA ARG A 256 -5.08 10.37 -9.26
C ARG A 256 -5.89 11.09 -8.19
N VAL A 257 -5.22 11.72 -7.22
CA VAL A 257 -5.88 12.50 -6.16
C VAL A 257 -6.69 13.66 -6.74
N HIS A 258 -6.15 14.36 -7.76
CA HIS A 258 -6.87 15.42 -8.46
C HIS A 258 -8.15 14.92 -9.13
N LEU A 259 -8.08 13.81 -9.88
CA LEU A 259 -9.25 13.19 -10.53
C LEU A 259 -10.28 12.71 -9.51
N GLN A 260 -9.82 12.08 -8.42
CA GLN A 260 -10.69 11.67 -7.32
C GLN A 260 -11.45 12.88 -6.76
N TYR A 261 -10.74 13.98 -6.48
CA TYR A 261 -11.34 15.20 -5.95
C TYR A 261 -12.35 15.85 -6.91
N GLU A 262 -12.14 15.76 -8.23
CA GLU A 262 -13.12 16.23 -9.21
C GLU A 262 -14.48 15.52 -9.05
N PHE A 263 -14.45 14.19 -8.88
CA PHE A 263 -15.65 13.40 -8.64
C PHE A 263 -16.26 13.63 -7.25
N THR A 264 -15.44 13.77 -6.21
CA THR A 264 -15.90 14.22 -4.88
C THR A 264 -16.69 15.53 -5.00
N LYS A 265 -16.18 16.50 -5.76
CA LYS A 265 -16.87 17.78 -5.98
C LYS A 265 -18.15 17.64 -6.80
N LEU A 266 -18.32 16.59 -7.59
CA LEU A 266 -19.56 16.29 -8.29
C LEU A 266 -20.56 15.51 -7.42
N GLY A 267 -20.23 15.25 -6.14
CA GLY A 267 -21.11 14.60 -5.18
C GLY A 267 -21.09 13.07 -5.24
N LEU A 268 -20.04 12.48 -5.82
CA LEU A 268 -19.91 11.02 -5.90
C LEU A 268 -19.87 10.40 -4.50
N ASP A 269 -19.02 10.90 -3.61
CA ASP A 269 -18.79 10.29 -2.28
C ASP A 269 -20.08 10.27 -1.44
N ASP A 270 -20.80 11.38 -1.39
CA ASP A 270 -22.10 11.50 -0.71
C ASP A 270 -23.15 10.53 -1.29
N TYR A 271 -23.07 10.24 -2.58
CA TYR A 271 -23.96 9.31 -3.25
C TYR A 271 -23.57 7.85 -2.99
N LEU A 272 -22.27 7.54 -3.01
CA LEU A 272 -21.77 6.20 -2.69
C LEU A 272 -22.10 5.78 -1.27
N GLU A 273 -22.09 6.71 -0.31
CA GLU A 273 -22.51 6.42 1.08
C GLU A 273 -23.96 5.90 1.13
N LYS A 274 -24.85 6.48 0.31
CA LYS A 274 -26.25 6.04 0.21
C LYS A 274 -26.38 4.68 -0.49
N LEU A 275 -25.48 4.37 -1.42
CA LEU A 275 -25.48 3.12 -2.17
C LEU A 275 -24.78 1.95 -1.47
N ARG A 276 -24.13 2.17 -0.31
CA ARG A 276 -23.47 1.10 0.46
C ARG A 276 -24.37 -0.07 0.82
N LEU A 277 -25.68 0.18 0.95
CA LEU A 277 -26.70 -0.82 1.29
C LEU A 277 -27.48 -1.34 0.07
N THR A 278 -26.92 -1.20 -1.13
CA THR A 278 -27.54 -1.75 -2.34
C THR A 278 -27.66 -3.27 -2.28
N GLU A 279 -28.77 -3.84 -2.77
CA GLU A 279 -28.98 -5.30 -2.84
C GLU A 279 -28.22 -5.94 -4.02
N SER A 280 -27.71 -5.14 -4.96
CA SER A 280 -27.00 -5.63 -6.13
C SER A 280 -25.54 -5.94 -5.82
N GLU A 281 -25.17 -7.22 -5.83
CA GLU A 281 -23.81 -7.70 -5.61
C GLU A 281 -22.82 -7.12 -6.63
N GLU A 282 -23.18 -7.11 -7.92
CA GLU A 282 -22.30 -6.58 -8.99
C GLU A 282 -21.97 -5.10 -8.78
N LEU A 283 -22.98 -4.29 -8.41
CA LEU A 283 -22.78 -2.87 -8.12
C LEU A 283 -21.98 -2.69 -6.83
N GLN A 284 -22.26 -3.48 -5.79
CA GLN A 284 -21.54 -3.43 -4.52
C GLN A 284 -20.05 -3.74 -4.71
N ILE A 285 -19.70 -4.71 -5.56
CA ILE A 285 -18.29 -4.99 -5.91
C ILE A 285 -17.61 -3.75 -6.51
N GLN A 286 -18.28 -3.04 -7.43
CA GLN A 286 -17.70 -1.82 -8.02
C GLN A 286 -17.58 -0.68 -7.02
N ILE A 287 -18.54 -0.52 -6.11
CA ILE A 287 -18.50 0.50 -5.05
C ILE A 287 -17.36 0.22 -4.07
N SER A 288 -17.27 -1.02 -3.57
CA SER A 288 -16.18 -1.41 -2.66
C SER A 288 -14.81 -1.23 -3.33
N ALA A 289 -14.67 -1.64 -4.59
CA ALA A 289 -13.44 -1.46 -5.33
C ALA A 289 -13.03 0.01 -5.48
N TYR A 290 -13.98 0.95 -5.57
CA TYR A 290 -13.67 2.39 -5.52
C TYR A 290 -13.20 2.80 -4.14
N LEU A 291 -14.00 2.50 -3.10
CA LEU A 291 -13.77 2.93 -1.73
C LEU A 291 -12.43 2.40 -1.18
N ASP A 292 -12.06 1.17 -1.49
CA ASP A 292 -10.78 0.57 -1.12
C ASP A 292 -9.57 1.26 -1.79
N ASN A 293 -9.82 1.98 -2.89
CA ASN A 293 -8.82 2.67 -3.71
C ASN A 293 -8.83 4.20 -3.52
N VAL A 294 -9.68 4.72 -2.64
CA VAL A 294 -9.73 6.16 -2.31
C VAL A 294 -8.46 6.56 -1.58
N PHE A 295 -7.84 7.65 -2.02
CA PHE A 295 -6.71 8.26 -1.34
C PHE A 295 -7.19 9.26 -0.28
N ASP A 296 -6.90 8.99 0.99
CA ASP A 296 -7.01 9.95 2.09
C ASP A 296 -5.64 10.55 2.39
N VAL A 297 -5.38 11.72 1.82
CA VAL A 297 -4.09 12.42 1.99
C VAL A 297 -3.88 12.85 3.45
N ALA A 298 -4.95 13.19 4.17
CA ALA A 298 -4.84 13.64 5.56
C ALA A 298 -4.42 12.48 6.46
N ALA A 299 -5.08 11.32 6.32
CA ALA A 299 -4.72 10.10 7.06
C ALA A 299 -3.29 9.65 6.74
N LEU A 300 -2.87 9.69 5.46
CA LEU A 300 -1.50 9.33 5.07
C LEU A 300 -0.44 10.28 5.66
N MET A 301 -0.76 11.56 5.83
CA MET A 301 0.14 12.51 6.49
C MET A 301 0.28 12.20 7.98
N GLU A 302 -0.84 11.95 8.67
CA GLU A 302 -0.85 11.55 10.09
C GLU A 302 -0.08 10.24 10.33
N ASP A 303 -0.25 9.25 9.45
CA ASP A 303 0.49 7.98 9.50
C ASP A 303 2.00 8.20 9.30
N SER A 304 2.39 9.13 8.42
CA SER A 304 3.80 9.47 8.17
C SER A 304 4.44 10.16 9.38
N GLU A 305 3.72 11.07 10.03
CA GLU A 305 4.17 11.72 11.26
C GLU A 305 4.31 10.68 12.39
N THR A 306 3.31 9.82 12.55
CA THR A 306 3.32 8.73 13.54
C THR A 306 4.49 7.77 13.32
N LYS A 307 4.75 7.40 12.05
CA LYS A 307 5.91 6.58 11.68
C LYS A 307 7.23 7.25 12.04
N THR A 308 7.34 8.56 11.83
CA THR A 308 8.55 9.32 12.15
C THR A 308 8.81 9.33 13.66
N ALA A 309 7.78 9.60 14.46
CA ALA A 309 7.89 9.53 15.93
C ALA A 309 8.25 8.12 16.44
N ALA A 310 7.70 7.07 15.82
CA ALA A 310 8.06 5.70 16.15
C ALA A 310 9.53 5.39 15.84
N LEU A 311 10.05 5.86 14.71
CA LEU A 311 11.46 5.70 14.34
C LEU A 311 12.39 6.45 15.30
N GLU A 312 12.02 7.65 15.76
CA GLU A 312 12.75 8.36 16.81
C GLU A 312 12.79 7.53 18.09
N LYS A 313 11.66 6.92 18.48
CA LYS A 313 11.65 6.07 19.68
C LYS A 313 12.50 4.81 19.54
N VAL A 314 12.57 4.23 18.34
CA VAL A 314 13.48 3.11 18.07
C VAL A 314 14.94 3.55 18.22
N ALA A 315 15.31 4.71 17.69
CA ALA A 315 16.66 5.24 17.84
C ALA A 315 17.05 5.50 19.30
N GLU A 316 16.14 6.06 20.10
CA GLU A 316 16.36 6.24 21.55
C GLU A 316 16.61 4.91 22.27
N LEU A 317 15.84 3.86 21.92
CA LEU A 317 16.00 2.53 22.52
C LEU A 317 17.31 1.87 22.09
N ASP A 318 17.74 2.07 20.84
CA ASP A 318 19.03 1.58 20.37
C ASP A 318 20.19 2.26 21.13
N ASP A 319 20.10 3.57 21.39
CA ASP A 319 21.09 4.30 22.20
C ASP A 319 21.10 3.81 23.67
N GLU A 320 19.93 3.63 24.29
CA GLU A 320 19.81 3.08 25.64
C GLU A 320 20.40 1.66 25.74
N LEU A 321 20.18 0.83 24.72
CA LEU A 321 20.71 -0.52 24.63
C LEU A 321 22.24 -0.50 24.46
N GLY A 322 22.76 0.42 23.64
CA GLY A 322 24.20 0.68 23.52
C GLY A 322 24.82 1.04 24.87
N HIS A 323 24.22 1.98 25.60
CA HIS A 323 24.67 2.37 26.93
C HIS A 323 24.57 1.25 27.97
N ALA A 324 23.55 0.39 27.89
CA ALA A 324 23.45 -0.79 28.74
C ALA A 324 24.57 -1.80 28.42
N HIS A 325 24.88 -1.99 27.14
CA HIS A 325 25.95 -2.89 26.71
C HIS A 325 27.33 -2.43 27.17
N ASP A 326 27.64 -1.13 27.03
CA ASP A 326 28.90 -0.55 27.52
C ASP A 326 29.05 -0.71 29.04
N ARG A 327 27.98 -0.47 29.81
CA ARG A 327 27.97 -0.68 31.26
C ARG A 327 28.18 -2.14 31.65
N LEU A 328 27.56 -3.08 30.93
CA LEU A 328 27.78 -4.50 31.14
C LEU A 328 29.24 -4.88 30.86
N ALA A 329 29.82 -4.40 29.75
CA ALA A 329 31.22 -4.67 29.41
C ALA A 329 32.20 -4.09 30.44
N GLU A 330 31.89 -2.93 31.04
CA GLU A 330 32.68 -2.36 32.14
C GLU A 330 32.61 -3.20 33.41
N LEU A 331 31.41 -3.60 33.83
CA LEU A 331 31.22 -4.47 34.99
C LEU A 331 31.88 -5.84 34.81
N GLU A 332 31.82 -6.42 33.61
CA GLU A 332 32.52 -7.67 33.28
C GLU A 332 34.03 -7.51 33.44
N ARG A 333 34.60 -6.39 32.98
CA ARG A 333 36.02 -6.08 33.10
C ARG A 333 36.44 -5.91 34.56
N GLU A 334 35.65 -5.18 35.35
CA GLU A 334 35.90 -4.99 36.79
C GLU A 334 35.84 -6.32 37.54
N SER A 335 34.83 -7.15 37.25
CA SER A 335 34.70 -8.48 37.84
C SER A 335 35.87 -9.40 37.48
N LEU A 336 36.34 -9.36 36.23
CA LEU A 336 37.52 -10.13 35.80
C LEU A 336 38.79 -9.67 36.52
N TYR A 337 38.97 -8.37 36.68
CA TYR A 337 40.10 -7.82 37.43
C TYR A 337 40.06 -8.28 38.91
N LYS A 338 38.88 -8.20 39.54
CA LYS A 338 38.67 -8.65 40.92
C LYS A 338 38.95 -10.14 41.11
N LEU A 339 38.52 -10.96 40.14
CA LEU A 339 38.80 -12.39 40.11
C LEU A 339 40.31 -12.66 40.05
N ALA A 340 41.02 -11.99 39.13
CA ALA A 340 42.47 -12.14 39.00
C ALA A 340 43.22 -11.70 40.28
N GLU A 341 42.82 -10.58 40.89
CA GLU A 341 43.37 -10.11 42.17
C GLU A 341 43.19 -11.17 43.27
N LEU A 342 41.97 -11.68 43.47
CA LEU A 342 41.68 -12.72 44.46
C LEU A 342 42.40 -14.04 44.17
N GLU A 343 42.56 -14.41 42.90
CA GLU A 343 43.35 -15.58 42.51
C GLU A 343 44.82 -15.40 42.89
N THR A 344 45.41 -14.21 42.64
CA THR A 344 46.79 -13.92 43.04
C THR A 344 46.97 -13.97 44.56
N GLU A 345 46.08 -13.36 45.34
CA GLU A 345 46.11 -13.44 46.81
C GLU A 345 45.95 -14.88 47.32
N LEU A 346 45.07 -15.68 46.70
CA LEU A 346 44.96 -17.09 47.03
C LEU A 346 46.24 -17.86 46.73
N THR A 347 46.94 -17.55 45.64
CA THR A 347 48.21 -18.21 45.33
C THR A 347 49.32 -17.83 46.30
N THR A 348 49.42 -16.57 46.72
CA THR A 348 50.42 -16.13 47.71
C THR A 348 50.16 -16.76 49.07
N LEU A 349 48.91 -16.71 49.57
CA LEU A 349 48.52 -17.35 50.83
C LEU A 349 48.74 -18.86 50.82
N ARG A 350 48.52 -19.53 49.68
CA ARG A 350 48.83 -20.96 49.52
C ARG A 350 50.33 -21.20 49.65
N SER A 351 51.18 -20.37 49.02
CA SER A 351 52.64 -20.46 49.13
C SER A 351 53.10 -20.25 50.57
N GLU A 352 52.62 -19.21 51.24
CA GLU A 352 52.94 -18.93 52.66
C GLU A 352 52.52 -20.08 53.58
N ARG A 353 51.33 -20.66 53.34
CA ARG A 353 50.83 -21.83 54.08
C ARG A 353 51.72 -23.05 53.86
N ASP A 354 52.20 -23.27 52.64
CA ASP A 354 53.09 -24.39 52.31
C ASP A 354 54.49 -24.19 52.93
N GLU A 355 55.02 -22.96 52.91
CA GLU A 355 56.28 -22.60 53.58
C GLU A 355 56.21 -22.78 55.10
N LEU A 356 55.14 -22.27 55.74
CA LEU A 356 54.92 -22.46 57.19
C LEU A 356 54.76 -23.95 57.54
N GLN A 357 54.12 -24.73 56.67
CA GLN A 357 53.98 -26.17 56.86
C GLN A 357 55.32 -26.90 56.75
N GLU A 358 56.19 -26.50 55.83
CA GLU A 358 57.55 -27.04 55.70
C GLU A 358 58.44 -26.64 56.87
N ASN A 359 58.40 -25.37 57.30
CA ASN A 359 59.12 -24.90 58.49
C ASN A 359 58.68 -25.67 59.74
N ARG A 360 57.37 -25.89 59.92
CA ARG A 360 56.84 -26.71 61.02
C ARG A 360 57.39 -28.14 60.94
N ARG A 361 57.43 -28.73 59.74
CA ARG A 361 57.99 -30.08 59.53
C ARG A 361 59.47 -30.15 59.92
N GLN A 362 60.27 -29.15 59.54
CA GLN A 362 61.69 -29.06 59.91
C GLN A 362 61.87 -28.94 61.42
N VAL A 363 61.11 -28.06 62.08
CA VAL A 363 61.14 -27.92 63.54
C VAL A 363 60.72 -29.23 64.23
N ASP A 364 59.69 -29.91 63.73
CA ASP A 364 59.28 -31.22 64.27
C ASP A 364 60.39 -32.28 64.09
N GLU A 365 61.10 -32.29 62.96
CA GLU A 365 62.26 -33.16 62.71
C GLU A 365 63.42 -32.85 63.67
N GLU A 366 63.74 -31.56 63.89
CA GLU A 366 64.72 -31.09 64.87
C GLU A 366 64.34 -31.47 66.30
N VAL A 367 63.08 -31.24 66.70
CA VAL A 367 62.58 -31.63 68.03
C VAL A 367 62.67 -33.16 68.21
N ASN A 368 62.32 -33.93 67.19
CA ASN A 368 62.41 -35.39 67.23
C ASN A 368 63.85 -35.91 67.30
N THR A 369 64.80 -35.26 66.63
CA THR A 369 66.23 -35.61 66.72
C THR A 369 66.81 -35.24 68.08
N LEU A 370 66.51 -34.06 68.61
CA LEU A 370 66.89 -33.65 69.97
C LEU A 370 66.31 -34.58 71.04
N ARG A 371 65.02 -34.96 70.93
CA ARG A 371 64.40 -35.94 71.83
C ARG A 371 65.13 -37.28 71.81
N ARG A 372 65.51 -37.78 70.63
CA ARG A 372 66.31 -39.02 70.49
C ARG A 372 67.68 -38.89 71.13
N ALA A 373 68.38 -37.77 70.90
CA ALA A 373 69.69 -37.51 71.49
C ALA A 373 69.64 -37.41 73.03
N VAL A 374 68.62 -36.72 73.57
CA VAL A 374 68.38 -36.63 75.03
C VAL A 374 68.10 -38.02 75.59
N MET A 375 67.23 -38.81 74.96
CA MET A 375 66.95 -40.18 75.40
C MET A 375 68.21 -41.07 75.37
N GLN A 376 69.04 -40.93 74.35
CA GLN A 376 70.32 -41.65 74.26
C GLN A 376 71.30 -41.21 75.35
N GLN A 377 71.45 -39.91 75.61
CA GLN A 377 72.26 -39.41 76.72
C GLN A 377 71.73 -39.86 78.08
N GLN A 378 70.40 -39.86 78.27
CA GLN A 378 69.76 -40.36 79.48
C GLN A 378 70.10 -41.84 79.69
N GLN A 379 69.99 -42.66 78.63
CA GLN A 379 70.35 -44.08 78.68
C GLN A 379 71.85 -44.29 78.95
N GLU A 380 72.72 -43.51 78.30
CA GLU A 380 74.16 -43.56 78.58
C GLU A 380 74.48 -43.14 80.01
N SER A 381 73.84 -42.08 80.52
CA SER A 381 73.98 -41.63 81.90
C SER A 381 73.51 -42.68 82.88
N GLN A 382 72.36 -43.33 82.63
CA GLN A 382 71.87 -44.45 83.43
C GLN A 382 72.81 -45.65 83.39
N ASN A 383 73.34 -46.02 82.22
CA ASN A 383 74.33 -47.09 82.09
C ASN A 383 75.63 -46.75 82.86
N ARG A 384 76.09 -45.50 82.80
CA ARG A 384 77.25 -45.02 83.58
C ARG A 384 76.94 -45.04 85.07
N GLN A 385 75.75 -44.60 85.49
CA GLN A 385 75.31 -44.66 86.89
C GLN A 385 75.25 -46.11 87.38
N SER A 386 74.63 -47.01 86.63
CA SER A 386 74.59 -48.44 86.96
C SER A 386 76.00 -49.06 87.03
N MET A 387 76.91 -48.71 86.13
CA MET A 387 78.33 -49.12 86.22
C MET A 387 79.03 -48.54 87.45
N LEU A 388 78.78 -47.29 87.79
CA LEU A 388 79.35 -46.64 88.98
C LEU A 388 78.76 -47.24 90.25
N GLU A 389 77.46 -47.52 90.31
CA GLU A 389 76.81 -48.21 91.42
C GLU A 389 77.34 -49.64 91.58
N SER A 390 77.55 -50.37 90.48
CA SER A 390 78.21 -51.68 90.53
C SER A 390 79.64 -51.58 91.06
N LYS A 391 80.41 -50.57 90.62
CA LYS A 391 81.76 -50.29 91.14
C LYS A 391 81.73 -49.82 92.59
N ILE A 392 80.72 -49.07 93.01
CA ILE A 392 80.53 -48.65 94.40
C ILE A 392 80.17 -49.87 95.24
N MET A 393 79.33 -50.80 94.78
CA MET A 393 79.08 -52.08 95.46
C MET A 393 80.37 -52.91 95.57
N GLU A 394 81.21 -52.96 94.53
CA GLU A 394 82.54 -53.59 94.60
C GLU A 394 83.47 -52.88 95.59
N LEU A 395 83.49 -51.54 95.60
CA LEU A 395 84.33 -50.76 96.50
C LEU A 395 83.81 -50.80 97.95
N GLU A 396 82.52 -50.84 98.19
CA GLU A 396 81.91 -51.00 99.52
C GLU A 396 82.11 -52.41 100.08
N THR A 397 82.16 -53.43 99.22
CA THR A 397 82.59 -54.77 99.63
C THR A 397 84.10 -54.84 99.91
N LEU A 398 84.92 -54.00 99.25
CA LEU A 398 86.38 -53.89 99.50
C LEU A 398 86.77 -52.92 100.64
N THR A 399 85.92 -51.95 101.01
CA THR A 399 86.24 -50.90 102.01
C THR A 399 85.57 -51.14 103.38
N ARG A 400 85.27 -52.41 103.70
CA ARG A 400 84.85 -52.84 105.03
C ARG A 400 86.05 -53.25 105.90
N THR A 401 87.16 -52.51 105.83
CA THR A 401 88.30 -52.60 106.76
C THR A 401 89.01 -51.24 106.93
N LEU A 402 88.78 -50.65 108.12
CA LEU A 402 89.51 -49.56 108.80
C LEU A 402 89.28 -48.06 108.41
N PRO A 403 89.41 -47.13 109.39
CA PRO A 403 88.57 -45.93 109.49
C PRO A 403 89.28 -44.55 109.49
N ARG A 404 88.51 -43.56 109.02
CA ARG A 404 88.36 -42.12 109.39
C ARG A 404 89.53 -41.29 109.96
N GLY A 405 89.81 -40.19 109.26
CA GLY A 405 90.20 -38.85 109.77
C GLY A 405 90.07 -37.85 108.60
N ALA A 406 89.10 -36.93 108.55
CA ALA A 406 88.85 -35.70 109.32
C ALA A 406 89.60 -34.46 108.77
N THR A 407 88.81 -33.37 108.61
CA THR A 407 89.15 -31.94 108.39
C THR A 407 89.51 -31.53 106.94
N GLY A 408 89.02 -30.43 106.38
CA GLY A 408 88.15 -29.33 106.85
C GLY A 408 88.08 -28.24 105.77
N TRP A 409 87.42 -27.13 106.12
CA TRP A 409 87.32 -25.84 105.39
C TRP A 409 86.40 -25.80 104.16
N ASP A 410 85.60 -24.78 103.91
CA ASP A 410 84.95 -23.74 104.71
C ASP A 410 83.87 -23.13 103.78
N GLN A 411 82.82 -22.58 104.37
CA GLN A 411 81.64 -22.05 103.69
C GLN A 411 81.85 -20.63 103.16
N GLY A 412 81.40 -20.38 101.93
CA GLY A 412 81.15 -19.04 101.39
C GLY A 412 79.69 -18.94 100.94
N THR A 413 78.84 -18.46 101.84
CA THR A 413 77.40 -18.27 101.66
C THR A 413 77.13 -16.93 100.98
N THR A 414 76.36 -16.89 99.90
CA THR A 414 75.39 -15.80 99.70
C THR A 414 74.14 -16.34 99.04
N ARG A 415 73.02 -15.95 99.65
CA ARG A 415 71.66 -16.42 99.49
C ARG A 415 70.86 -15.24 98.97
N GLY A 416 70.03 -15.46 97.95
CA GLY A 416 68.88 -14.62 97.61
C GLY A 416 68.09 -15.31 96.50
N THR A 417 66.98 -16.03 96.79
CA THR A 417 65.59 -15.53 96.95
C THR A 417 65.15 -14.61 95.81
N LEU A 418 63.99 -14.72 95.19
CA LEU A 418 62.86 -15.65 95.15
C LEU A 418 62.00 -15.15 93.96
N ALA A 419 61.07 -15.98 93.52
CA ALA A 419 59.96 -15.74 92.58
C ALA A 419 59.40 -14.30 92.46
N ASP A 420 58.86 -13.93 91.30
CA ASP A 420 57.39 -13.94 91.13
C ASP A 420 56.92 -13.73 89.67
N TRP A 421 55.66 -14.09 89.46
CA TRP A 421 54.83 -14.20 88.26
C TRP A 421 54.18 -12.88 87.78
N GLY A 422 53.55 -12.92 86.59
CA GLY A 422 52.51 -11.96 86.12
C GLY A 422 52.69 -11.61 84.64
N VAL A 423 51.95 -12.15 83.65
CA VAL A 423 50.50 -12.04 83.29
C VAL A 423 50.11 -10.70 82.64
N SER A 424 49.34 -10.81 81.54
CA SER A 424 48.58 -9.80 80.77
C SER A 424 49.36 -9.14 79.62
N GLY A 425 48.83 -8.91 78.42
CA GLY A 425 47.44 -8.84 77.96
C GLY A 425 47.28 -7.57 77.10
N ASP A 426 46.78 -7.76 75.87
CA ASP A 426 46.09 -6.84 74.95
C ASP A 426 46.68 -5.45 74.60
N TYR A 427 46.89 -5.21 73.29
CA TYR A 427 46.08 -4.30 72.46
C TYR A 427 46.32 -4.55 70.97
#